data_AF-A0A951KH40-F1
#
_entry.id   AF-A0A951KH40-F1
#
_cell.length_a   1.000
_cell.length_b   1.000
_cell.length_c   1.000
_cell.angle_alpha   90.00
_cell.angle_beta   90.00
_cell.angle_gamma   90.00
#
_symmetry.space_group_name_H-M   'P 1'
#
loop_
_entity.id
_entity.type
_entity.pdbx_description
1 polymer ?
#
loop_
_entity_poly.entity_id
_entity_poly.type
_entity_poly.pdbx_seq_one_letter_code
_entity_poly.pdbx_strand_id
1 'polypeptide(L)'
;MPLADPKRWLPVLLALLAGSIVLASYLQANPIRPLSDGLLQVAALLTAAGLLLGIINVLGVHLRRMWSRSTHWQYSGVLVIALVATFVLGVLPGGTSTVGGLAGDVFRYVYQPLAVSILALLTFFALRAAWHALQVRPGEASVILTVAVIFLLASGPWAEAIPGLGEILQWVRAYPVLGVARGLLLGIGIGALVASLRLLLGFDQPYLDR
;
A
#
# COMPACT_ATOMS: atom_id res chain seq x y z
N MET A 1 4.21 -31.93 -6.00
CA MET A 1 3.11 -31.20 -5.32
C MET A 1 3.26 -31.35 -3.81
N PRO A 2 3.81 -30.37 -3.07
CA PRO A 2 3.84 -30.44 -1.61
C PRO A 2 2.69 -29.58 -1.06
N LEU A 3 1.46 -30.08 -1.18
CA LEU A 3 0.23 -29.39 -0.74
C LEU A 3 -0.52 -30.13 0.38
N ALA A 4 0.04 -31.20 0.93
CA ALA A 4 -0.67 -32.10 1.85
C ALA A 4 -0.27 -31.95 3.33
N ASP A 5 0.45 -30.89 3.73
CA ASP A 5 0.77 -30.69 5.15
C ASP A 5 -0.30 -29.84 5.85
N PRO A 6 -1.20 -30.43 6.68
CA PRO A 6 -2.29 -29.71 7.35
C PRO A 6 -1.77 -28.61 8.30
N LYS A 7 -0.51 -28.71 8.74
CA LYS A 7 0.16 -27.72 9.60
C LYS A 7 0.37 -26.36 8.91
N ARG A 8 0.41 -26.32 7.57
CA ARG A 8 0.60 -25.09 6.79
C ARG A 8 -0.69 -24.27 6.64
N TRP A 9 -1.85 -24.91 6.74
CA TRP A 9 -3.16 -24.24 6.62
C TRP A 9 -3.62 -23.58 7.92
N LEU A 10 -3.12 -24.06 9.06
CA LEU A 10 -3.45 -23.54 10.37
C LEU A 10 -3.22 -22.01 10.50
N PRO A 11 -2.03 -21.45 10.16
CA PRO A 11 -1.83 -20.00 10.25
C PRO A 11 -2.72 -19.20 9.29
N VAL A 12 -2.99 -19.73 8.09
CA VAL A 12 -3.86 -19.08 7.10
C VAL A 12 -5.30 -19.04 7.59
N LEU A 13 -5.81 -20.15 8.13
CA LEU A 13 -7.15 -20.22 8.71
C LEU A 13 -7.29 -19.31 9.93
N LEU A 14 -6.29 -19.28 10.82
CA LEU A 14 -6.28 -18.37 11.96
C LEU A 14 -6.28 -16.90 11.53
N ALA A 15 -5.48 -16.54 10.52
CA ALA A 15 -5.45 -15.18 9.98
C ALA A 15 -6.77 -14.80 9.32
N LEU A 16 -7.39 -15.71 8.55
CA LEU A 16 -8.70 -15.49 7.93
C LEU A 16 -9.80 -15.33 8.97
N LEU A 17 -9.80 -16.17 10.01
CA LEU A 17 -10.77 -16.06 11.11
C LEU A 17 -10.58 -14.76 11.88
N ALA A 18 -9.36 -14.41 12.27
CA ALA A 18 -9.06 -13.16 12.97
C ALA A 18 -9.46 -11.94 12.13
N GLY A 19 -9.11 -11.92 10.85
CA GLY A 19 -9.49 -10.85 9.92
C GLY A 19 -11.01 -10.75 9.75
N SER A 20 -11.71 -11.88 9.67
CA SER A 20 -13.17 -11.92 9.56
C SER A 20 -13.86 -11.41 10.83
N ILE A 21 -13.33 -11.73 12.01
CA ILE A 21 -13.83 -11.21 13.30
C ILE A 21 -13.66 -9.69 13.37
N VAL A 22 -12.51 -9.16 12.97
CA VAL A 22 -12.26 -7.72 12.92
C VAL A 22 -13.19 -7.04 11.90
N LEU A 23 -13.38 -7.63 10.71
CA LEU A 23 -14.32 -7.10 9.71
C LEU A 23 -15.77 -7.10 10.22
N ALA A 24 -16.19 -8.16 10.90
CA ALA A 24 -17.52 -8.27 11.46
C ALA A 24 -17.80 -7.20 12.54
N SER A 25 -16.79 -6.81 13.33
CA SER A 25 -16.95 -5.77 14.35
C SER A 25 -17.21 -4.37 13.77
N TYR A 26 -16.77 -4.11 12.53
CA TYR A 26 -17.11 -2.87 11.81
C TYR A 26 -18.57 -2.83 11.34
N LEU A 27 -19.23 -3.97 11.16
CA LEU A 27 -20.61 -4.06 10.69
C LEU A 27 -21.62 -4.07 11.86
N GLN A 28 -21.28 -4.68 13.01
CA GLN A 28 -22.13 -4.76 14.20
C GLN A 28 -21.31 -4.60 15.48
N ALA A 29 -21.61 -3.55 16.26
CA ALA A 29 -20.72 -3.07 17.31
C ALA A 29 -20.74 -3.85 18.64
N ASN A 30 -21.84 -4.53 19.01
CA ASN A 30 -22.12 -4.75 20.45
C ASN A 30 -21.86 -6.14 21.09
N PRO A 31 -21.48 -7.20 20.36
CA PRO A 31 -20.87 -8.36 21.03
C PRO A 31 -19.43 -8.69 20.59
N ILE A 32 -19.01 -8.30 19.39
CA ILE A 32 -17.74 -8.78 18.78
C ILE A 32 -16.56 -7.84 19.05
N ARG A 33 -16.83 -6.57 19.37
CA ARG A 33 -15.84 -5.50 19.51
C ARG A 33 -14.70 -5.77 20.52
N PRO A 34 -14.93 -6.35 21.71
CA PRO A 34 -13.83 -6.65 22.65
C PRO A 34 -12.84 -7.66 22.07
N LEU A 35 -13.37 -8.64 21.31
CA LEU A 35 -12.56 -9.66 20.65
C LEU A 35 -11.72 -9.04 19.52
N SER A 36 -12.32 -8.15 18.72
CA SER A 36 -11.59 -7.43 17.67
C SER A 36 -10.52 -6.51 18.26
N ASP A 37 -10.80 -5.82 19.36
CA ASP A 37 -9.84 -4.91 20.00
C ASP A 37 -8.61 -5.69 20.51
N GLY A 38 -8.81 -6.86 21.11
CA GLY A 38 -7.73 -7.76 21.50
C GLY A 38 -6.90 -8.26 20.30
N LEU A 39 -7.56 -8.66 19.21
CA LEU A 39 -6.89 -9.07 17.97
C LEU A 39 -6.08 -7.91 17.35
N LEU A 40 -6.63 -6.70 17.34
CA LEU A 40 -5.96 -5.50 16.85
C LEU A 40 -4.76 -5.13 17.73
N GLN A 41 -4.83 -5.32 19.04
CA GLN A 41 -3.71 -5.12 19.94
C GLN A 41 -2.57 -6.11 19.68
N VAL A 42 -2.89 -7.40 19.51
CA VAL A 42 -1.90 -8.41 19.11
C VAL A 42 -1.29 -8.05 17.75
N ALA A 43 -2.11 -7.65 16.78
CA ALA A 43 -1.62 -7.21 15.47
C ALA A 43 -0.70 -5.99 15.58
N ALA A 44 -1.02 -5.02 16.45
CA ALA A 44 -0.18 -3.85 16.69
C ALA A 44 1.18 -4.24 17.31
N LEU A 45 1.19 -5.17 18.28
CA LEU A 45 2.42 -5.69 18.87
C LEU A 45 3.28 -6.43 17.83
N LEU A 46 2.68 -7.29 17.01
CA LEU A 46 3.36 -7.99 15.92
C LEU A 46 3.88 -7.00 14.86
N THR A 47 3.14 -5.95 14.55
CA THR A 47 3.55 -4.89 13.62
C THR A 47 4.74 -4.12 14.16
N ALA A 48 4.74 -3.77 15.45
CA ALA A 48 5.87 -3.09 16.09
C ALA A 48 7.12 -3.98 16.10
N ALA A 49 6.99 -5.27 16.44
CA ALA A 49 8.09 -6.23 16.38
C ALA A 49 8.61 -6.43 14.95
N GLY A 50 7.70 -6.53 13.98
CA GLY A 50 8.03 -6.64 12.55
C GLY A 50 8.75 -5.41 12.02
N LEU A 51 8.35 -4.21 12.44
CA LEU A 51 9.04 -2.96 12.11
C LEU A 51 10.48 -2.97 12.65
N LEU A 52 10.69 -3.41 13.89
CA LEU A 52 12.03 -3.53 14.47
C LEU A 52 12.90 -4.51 13.66
N LEU A 53 12.39 -5.70 13.35
CA LEU A 53 13.09 -6.66 12.50
C LEU A 53 13.39 -6.09 11.12
N GLY A 54 12.45 -5.34 10.54
CA GLY A 54 12.64 -4.65 9.26
C GLY A 54 13.76 -3.62 9.30
N ILE A 55 13.81 -2.79 10.35
CA ILE A 55 14.89 -1.82 10.57
C ILE A 55 16.24 -2.53 10.73
N ILE A 56 16.30 -3.60 11.53
CA ILE A 56 17.52 -4.40 11.72
C ILE A 56 17.99 -4.99 10.39
N ASN A 57 17.07 -5.52 9.59
CA ASN A 57 17.39 -6.08 8.28
C ASN A 57 17.92 -5.02 7.31
N VAL A 58 17.26 -3.86 7.20
CA VAL A 58 17.71 -2.74 6.36
C VAL A 58 19.10 -2.28 6.80
N LEU A 59 19.30 -2.05 8.11
CA LEU A 59 20.61 -1.69 8.65
C LEU A 59 21.67 -2.74 8.31
N GLY A 60 21.40 -4.02 8.56
CA GLY A 60 22.35 -5.11 8.31
C GLY A 60 22.77 -5.20 6.83
N VAL A 61 21.80 -5.11 5.91
CA VAL A 61 22.07 -5.14 4.46
C VAL A 61 22.89 -3.93 4.04
N HIS A 62 22.51 -2.73 4.48
CA HIS A 62 23.17 -1.49 4.04
C HIS A 62 24.53 -1.28 4.70
N LEU A 63 24.71 -1.66 5.97
CA LEU A 63 26.00 -1.64 6.65
C LEU A 63 26.97 -2.65 6.02
N ARG A 64 26.52 -3.87 5.70
CA ARG A 64 27.34 -4.84 4.97
C ARG A 64 27.76 -4.29 3.61
N ARG A 65 26.83 -3.64 2.90
CA ARG A 65 27.11 -2.97 1.61
C ARG A 65 28.16 -1.86 1.73
N MET A 66 28.13 -1.08 2.81
CA MET A 66 29.12 -0.05 3.08
C MET A 66 30.49 -0.64 3.42
N TRP A 67 30.52 -1.69 4.24
CA TRP A 67 31.76 -2.37 4.62
C TRP A 67 32.46 -3.03 3.43
N SER A 68 31.70 -3.71 2.57
CA SER A 68 32.23 -4.35 1.36
C SER A 68 32.47 -3.37 0.19
N ARG A 69 32.20 -2.07 0.38
CA ARG A 69 32.34 -1.02 -0.65
C ARG A 69 31.73 -1.39 -2.01
N SER A 70 30.60 -2.10 -2.00
CA SER A 70 29.99 -2.55 -3.25
C SER A 70 29.45 -1.38 -4.07
N THR A 71 29.04 -1.65 -5.31
CA THR A 71 28.49 -0.63 -6.21
C THR A 71 27.38 0.18 -5.54
N HIS A 72 27.49 1.51 -5.61
CA HIS A 72 26.57 2.48 -5.02
C HIS A 72 26.46 2.47 -3.47
N TRP A 73 27.49 2.01 -2.76
CA TRP A 73 27.54 2.02 -1.28
C TRP A 73 27.29 3.41 -0.65
N GLN A 74 27.57 4.50 -1.37
CA GLN A 74 27.34 5.87 -0.91
C GLN A 74 25.86 6.13 -0.57
N TYR A 75 24.92 5.61 -1.37
CA TYR A 75 23.49 5.74 -1.10
C TYR A 75 23.06 4.93 0.13
N SER A 76 23.73 3.81 0.43
CA SER A 76 23.56 3.11 1.71
C SER A 76 23.99 3.99 2.88
N GLY A 77 25.09 4.74 2.72
CA GLY A 77 25.54 5.70 3.74
C GLY A 77 24.49 6.76 4.03
N VAL A 78 23.93 7.37 2.97
CA VAL A 78 22.85 8.36 3.10
C VAL A 78 21.64 7.78 3.85
N LEU A 79 21.21 6.56 3.50
CA LEU A 79 20.09 5.89 4.17
C LEU A 79 20.36 5.65 5.65
N VAL A 80 21.52 5.09 6.00
CA VAL A 80 21.87 4.80 7.40
C VAL A 80 21.95 6.09 8.22
N ILE A 81 22.56 7.14 7.66
CA ILE A 81 22.64 8.45 8.33
C ILE A 81 21.24 9.03 8.54
N ALA A 82 20.38 9.03 7.52
CA ALA A 82 19.02 9.54 7.63
C ALA A 82 18.19 8.77 8.66
N LEU A 83 18.32 7.44 8.70
CA LEU A 83 17.65 6.59 9.69
C LEU A 83 18.10 6.93 11.12
N VAL A 84 19.41 6.99 11.35
CA VAL A 84 19.98 7.31 12.67
C VAL A 84 19.61 8.74 13.09
N ALA A 85 19.71 9.71 12.18
CA ALA A 85 19.32 11.10 12.44
C ALA A 85 17.84 11.21 12.82
N THR A 86 16.96 10.53 12.09
CA THR A 86 15.51 10.50 12.38
C THR A 86 15.23 9.88 13.74
N PHE A 87 15.90 8.78 14.09
CA PHE A 87 15.76 8.13 15.39
C PHE A 87 16.25 9.01 16.52
N VAL A 88 17.48 9.54 16.41
CA VAL A 88 18.10 10.38 17.44
C VAL A 88 17.28 11.65 17.66
N LEU A 89 16.91 12.35 16.58
CA LEU A 89 16.06 13.54 16.69
C LEU A 89 14.69 13.19 17.27
N GLY A 90 14.08 12.08 16.87
CA GLY A 90 12.76 11.67 17.37
C GLY A 90 12.70 11.38 18.88
N VAL A 91 13.81 10.94 19.48
CA VAL A 91 13.90 10.63 20.93
C VAL A 91 14.18 11.88 21.77
N LEU A 92 14.77 12.92 21.19
CA LEU A 92 15.09 14.16 21.91
C LEU A 92 13.81 14.96 22.25
N PRO A 93 13.77 15.65 23.41
CA PRO A 93 12.66 16.54 23.75
C PRO A 93 12.41 17.60 22.67
N GLY A 94 11.18 17.69 22.17
CA GLY A 94 10.79 18.58 21.08
C GLY A 94 11.19 18.09 19.67
N GLY A 95 12.03 17.06 19.56
CA GLY A 95 12.53 16.58 18.29
C GLY A 95 11.50 15.84 17.42
N THR A 96 10.36 15.43 17.98
CA THR A 96 9.21 14.93 17.19
C THR A 96 8.65 16.00 16.25
N SER A 97 8.64 17.27 16.66
CA SER A 97 8.21 18.39 15.81
C SER A 97 9.21 18.69 14.69
N THR A 98 10.51 18.62 14.99
CA THR A 98 11.57 18.85 14.00
C THR A 98 11.61 17.72 12.97
N VAL A 99 11.56 16.46 13.42
CA VAL A 99 11.42 15.30 12.54
C VAL A 99 10.14 15.38 11.72
N GLY A 100 9.02 15.77 12.34
CA GLY A 100 7.75 15.96 11.63
C GLY A 100 7.83 17.00 10.52
N GLY A 101 8.47 18.15 10.78
CA GLY A 101 8.71 19.20 9.78
C GLY A 101 9.60 18.73 8.64
N LEU A 102 10.76 18.14 8.96
CA LEU A 102 11.69 17.61 7.96
C LEU A 102 11.07 16.49 7.12
N ALA A 103 10.33 15.58 7.76
CA ALA A 103 9.59 14.53 7.06
C ALA A 103 8.49 15.12 6.15
N GLY A 104 7.82 16.18 6.60
CA GLY A 104 6.86 16.94 5.79
C GLY A 104 7.49 17.59 4.56
N ASP A 105 8.68 18.16 4.69
CA ASP A 105 9.43 18.74 3.58
C ASP A 105 9.90 17.66 2.59
N VAL A 106 10.44 16.55 3.08
CA VAL A 106 10.80 15.39 2.23
C VAL A 106 9.55 14.87 1.51
N PHE A 107 8.41 14.79 2.20
CA PHE A 107 7.16 14.37 1.59
C PHE A 107 6.75 15.33 0.46
N ARG A 108 6.75 16.64 0.70
CA ARG A 108 6.31 17.65 -0.26
C ARG A 108 7.25 17.80 -1.46
N TYR A 109 8.57 17.75 -1.23
CA TYR A 109 9.56 18.05 -2.26
C TYR A 109 10.16 16.82 -2.94
N VAL A 110 10.09 15.65 -2.31
CA VAL A 110 10.65 14.40 -2.87
C VAL A 110 9.54 13.40 -3.19
N TYR A 111 8.74 13.03 -2.19
CA TYR A 111 7.75 11.97 -2.37
C TYR A 111 6.61 12.39 -3.30
N GLN A 112 6.04 13.58 -3.10
CA GLN A 112 4.89 14.06 -3.86
C GLN A 112 5.20 14.22 -5.36
N PRO A 113 6.32 14.86 -5.79
CA PRO A 113 6.66 14.93 -7.21
C PRO A 113 6.94 13.56 -7.83
N LEU A 114 7.59 12.65 -7.08
CA LEU A 114 7.86 11.30 -7.54
C LEU A 114 6.56 10.50 -7.72
N ALA A 115 5.63 10.61 -6.77
CA ALA A 115 4.31 10.00 -6.85
C ALA A 115 3.51 10.53 -8.05
N VAL A 116 3.49 11.85 -8.26
CA VAL A 116 2.83 12.48 -9.41
C VAL A 116 3.46 12.04 -10.72
N SER A 117 4.79 11.89 -10.78
CA SER A 117 5.49 11.41 -11.98
C SER A 117 5.07 9.99 -12.34
N ILE A 118 4.98 9.09 -11.34
CA ILE A 118 4.49 7.72 -11.55
C ILE A 118 3.03 7.71 -11.99
N LEU A 119 2.17 8.54 -11.38
CA LEU A 119 0.77 8.66 -11.77
C LEU A 119 0.61 9.23 -13.19
N ALA A 120 1.47 10.17 -13.59
CA ALA A 120 1.49 10.69 -14.95
C ALA A 120 1.87 9.59 -15.96
N LEU A 121 2.87 8.77 -15.65
CA LEU A 121 3.23 7.60 -16.47
C LEU A 121 2.08 6.59 -16.54
N LEU A 122 1.43 6.29 -15.41
CA LEU A 122 0.26 5.41 -15.36
C LEU A 122 -0.88 5.96 -16.23
N THR A 123 -1.13 7.26 -16.14
CA THR A 123 -2.16 7.95 -16.95
C THR A 123 -1.83 7.85 -18.44
N PHE A 124 -0.57 8.09 -18.82
CA PHE A 124 -0.11 7.93 -20.20
C PHE A 124 -0.29 6.49 -20.70
N PHE A 125 0.09 5.48 -19.90
CA PHE A 125 -0.11 4.07 -20.27
C PHE A 125 -1.58 3.69 -20.33
N ALA A 126 -2.42 4.18 -19.42
CA ALA A 126 -3.86 3.96 -19.43
C ALA A 126 -4.50 4.57 -20.68
N LEU A 127 -4.09 5.78 -21.07
CA LEU A 127 -4.55 6.43 -22.29
C LEU A 127 -4.12 5.64 -23.53
N ARG A 128 -2.86 5.18 -23.58
CA ARG A 128 -2.36 4.33 -24.67
C ARG A 128 -3.11 3.00 -24.74
N ALA A 129 -3.43 2.39 -23.61
CA ALA A 129 -4.21 1.16 -23.54
C ALA A 129 -5.66 1.38 -23.98
N ALA A 130 -6.28 2.50 -23.60
CA ALA A 130 -7.61 2.88 -24.06
C ALA A 130 -7.66 3.09 -25.58
N TRP A 131 -6.66 3.76 -26.15
CA TRP A 131 -6.52 3.91 -27.60
C TRP A 131 -6.38 2.56 -28.30
N HIS A 132 -5.56 1.66 -27.75
CA HIS A 132 -5.44 0.30 -28.29
C HIS A 132 -6.75 -0.49 -28.18
N ALA A 133 -7.47 -0.38 -27.05
CA ALA A 133 -8.74 -1.06 -26.83
C ALA A 133 -9.82 -0.62 -27.83
N LEU A 134 -9.87 0.67 -28.19
CA LEU A 134 -10.76 1.18 -29.23
C LEU A 134 -10.48 0.57 -30.61
N GLN A 135 -9.22 0.29 -30.94
CA GLN A 135 -8.86 -0.35 -32.21
C GLN A 135 -9.22 -1.84 -32.24
N VAL A 136 -9.06 -2.55 -31.12
CA VAL A 136 -9.29 -4.00 -31.05
C VAL A 136 -10.77 -4.34 -30.86
N ARG A 137 -11.48 -3.60 -30.00
CA ARG A 137 -12.91 -3.81 -29.67
C ARG A 137 -13.66 -2.48 -29.52
N PRO A 138 -13.94 -1.77 -30.62
CA PRO A 138 -14.53 -0.43 -30.58
C PRO A 138 -15.88 -0.37 -29.87
N GLY A 139 -16.72 -1.41 -29.97
CA GLY A 139 -18.04 -1.45 -29.34
C GLY A 139 -17.96 -1.37 -27.80
N GLU A 140 -17.22 -2.28 -27.18
CA GLU A 140 -17.06 -2.34 -25.72
C GLU A 140 -16.25 -1.14 -25.19
N ALA A 141 -15.14 -0.81 -25.87
CA ALA A 141 -14.21 0.22 -25.42
C ALA A 141 -14.80 1.64 -25.51
N SER A 142 -15.63 1.93 -26.52
CA SER A 142 -16.25 3.26 -26.66
C SER A 142 -17.21 3.58 -25.52
N VAL A 143 -17.98 2.60 -25.04
CA VAL A 143 -18.88 2.76 -23.90
C VAL A 143 -18.10 3.10 -22.64
N ILE A 144 -17.05 2.32 -22.34
CA ILE A 144 -16.20 2.53 -21.16
C ILE A 144 -15.52 3.89 -21.23
N LEU A 145 -14.94 4.25 -22.38
CA LEU A 145 -14.25 5.51 -22.55
C LEU A 145 -15.21 6.70 -22.42
N THR A 146 -16.41 6.61 -22.98
CA THR A 146 -17.44 7.65 -22.87
C THR A 146 -17.81 7.89 -21.41
N VAL A 147 -18.06 6.82 -20.65
CA VAL A 147 -18.34 6.92 -19.21
C VAL A 147 -17.16 7.53 -18.46
N ALA A 148 -15.93 7.12 -18.77
CA ALA A 148 -14.72 7.64 -18.14
C ALA A 148 -14.53 9.14 -18.41
N VAL A 149 -14.73 9.59 -19.66
CA VAL A 149 -14.62 11.00 -20.05
C VAL A 149 -15.71 11.84 -19.38
N ILE A 150 -16.97 11.36 -19.37
CA ILE A 150 -18.07 12.06 -18.68
C ILE A 150 -17.74 12.22 -17.20
N PHE A 151 -17.28 11.15 -16.53
CA PHE A 151 -16.93 11.22 -15.12
C PHE A 151 -15.74 12.14 -14.85
N LEU A 152 -14.71 12.09 -15.70
CA LEU A 152 -13.54 12.97 -15.61
C LEU A 152 -13.95 14.44 -15.73
N LEU A 153 -14.75 14.78 -16.74
CA LEU A 153 -15.27 16.13 -16.92
C LEU A 153 -16.09 16.54 -15.69
N ALA A 154 -17.08 15.74 -15.31
CA ALA A 154 -17.95 16.03 -14.17
C ALA A 154 -17.18 16.23 -12.86
N SER A 155 -15.99 15.67 -12.70
CA SER A 155 -15.16 15.84 -11.50
C SER A 155 -14.43 17.19 -11.36
N GLY A 156 -14.54 18.08 -12.35
CA GLY A 156 -13.85 19.37 -12.37
C GLY A 156 -14.39 20.41 -11.36
N PRO A 157 -13.68 21.54 -11.17
CA PRO A 157 -14.07 22.60 -10.22
C PRO A 157 -15.43 23.25 -10.53
N TRP A 158 -15.90 23.13 -11.77
CA TRP A 158 -17.18 23.65 -12.23
C TRP A 158 -18.40 22.83 -11.77
N ALA A 159 -18.18 21.65 -11.18
CA ALA A 159 -19.25 20.77 -10.74
C ALA A 159 -20.19 21.43 -9.72
N GLU A 160 -19.68 22.36 -8.91
CA GLU A 160 -20.45 23.11 -7.92
C GLU A 160 -21.46 24.09 -8.55
N ALA A 161 -21.24 24.49 -9.81
CA ALA A 161 -22.14 25.40 -10.52
C ALA A 161 -23.41 24.71 -11.05
N ILE A 162 -23.45 23.37 -11.05
CA ILE A 162 -24.58 22.59 -11.57
C ILE A 162 -25.36 21.99 -10.40
N PRO A 163 -26.61 22.42 -10.15
CA PRO A 163 -27.44 21.89 -9.08
C PRO A 163 -27.59 20.36 -9.19
N GLY A 164 -27.39 19.64 -8.09
CA GLY A 164 -27.52 18.18 -8.00
C GLY A 164 -26.33 17.37 -8.53
N LEU A 165 -25.43 17.94 -9.34
CA LEU A 165 -24.26 17.21 -9.86
C LEU A 165 -23.29 16.82 -8.73
N GLY A 166 -23.07 17.71 -7.76
CA GLY A 166 -22.24 17.45 -6.59
C GLY A 166 -22.71 16.24 -5.76
N GLU A 167 -24.03 16.12 -5.53
CA GLU A 167 -24.62 15.00 -4.78
C GLU A 167 -24.44 13.67 -5.51
N ILE A 168 -24.66 13.66 -6.83
CA ILE A 168 -24.45 12.48 -7.67
C ILE A 168 -22.97 12.06 -7.62
N LEU A 169 -22.05 13.00 -7.77
CA LEU A 169 -20.61 12.72 -7.71
C LEU A 169 -20.19 12.21 -6.33
N GLN A 170 -20.72 12.78 -5.26
CA GLN A 170 -20.46 12.29 -3.91
C GLN A 170 -21.00 10.87 -3.72
N TRP A 171 -22.21 10.56 -4.19
CA TRP A 171 -22.77 9.22 -4.13
C TRP A 171 -21.90 8.21 -4.91
N VAL A 172 -21.50 8.54 -6.14
CA VAL A 172 -20.62 7.67 -6.96
C VAL A 172 -19.28 7.43 -6.26
N ARG A 173 -18.70 8.46 -5.64
CA ARG A 173 -17.43 8.36 -4.91
C ARG A 173 -17.57 7.54 -3.63
N ALA A 174 -18.62 7.76 -2.87
CA ALA A 174 -18.83 7.16 -1.55
C ALA A 174 -19.18 5.67 -1.63
N TYR A 175 -19.84 5.22 -2.70
CA TYR A 175 -20.32 3.85 -2.82
C TYR A 175 -19.54 3.05 -3.90
N PRO A 176 -19.77 3.22 -5.23
CA PRO A 176 -19.03 2.48 -6.26
C PRO A 176 -17.52 2.61 -6.19
N VAL A 177 -16.99 3.85 -6.20
CA VAL A 177 -15.53 4.07 -6.28
C VAL A 177 -14.85 3.56 -5.02
N LEU A 178 -15.41 3.84 -3.85
CA LEU A 178 -14.88 3.33 -2.59
C LEU A 178 -14.94 1.81 -2.52
N GLY A 179 -16.00 1.18 -3.04
CA GLY A 179 -16.13 -0.27 -3.16
C GLY A 179 -15.01 -0.87 -4.03
N VAL A 180 -14.76 -0.30 -5.20
CA VAL A 180 -13.68 -0.73 -6.10
C VAL A 180 -12.31 -0.54 -5.44
N ALA A 181 -12.07 0.61 -4.80
CA ALA A 181 -10.81 0.88 -4.09
C ALA A 181 -10.55 -0.13 -2.97
N ARG A 182 -11.58 -0.47 -2.19
CA ARG A 182 -11.50 -1.51 -1.14
C ARG A 182 -11.22 -2.89 -1.75
N GLY A 183 -11.90 -3.26 -2.83
CA GLY A 183 -11.66 -4.52 -3.55
C GLY A 183 -10.22 -4.63 -4.05
N LEU A 184 -9.68 -3.56 -4.62
CA LEU A 184 -8.28 -3.49 -5.05
C LEU A 184 -7.31 -3.66 -3.88
N LEU A 185 -7.53 -2.98 -2.75
CA LEU A 185 -6.71 -3.11 -1.55
C LEU A 185 -6.73 -4.54 -1.00
N LEU A 186 -7.88 -5.20 -1.00
CA LEU A 186 -7.99 -6.61 -0.62
C LEU A 186 -7.19 -7.50 -1.58
N GLY A 187 -7.29 -7.27 -2.88
CA GLY A 187 -6.52 -7.99 -3.89
C GLY A 187 -5.00 -7.83 -3.71
N ILE A 188 -4.53 -6.61 -3.46
CA ILE A 188 -3.13 -6.31 -3.16
C ILE A 188 -2.70 -7.04 -1.88
N GLY A 189 -3.53 -6.99 -0.83
CA GLY A 189 -3.25 -7.68 0.43
C GLY A 189 -3.09 -9.19 0.25
N ILE A 190 -4.01 -9.83 -0.48
CA ILE A 190 -3.95 -11.26 -0.79
C ILE A 190 -2.70 -11.57 -1.63
N GLY A 191 -2.40 -10.76 -2.65
CA GLY A 191 -1.20 -10.92 -3.47
C GLY A 191 0.09 -10.86 -2.65
N ALA A 192 0.18 -9.92 -1.70
CA ALA A 192 1.31 -9.80 -0.79
C ALA A 192 1.41 -10.99 0.18
N LEU A 193 0.30 -11.49 0.71
CA LEU A 193 0.27 -12.69 1.55
C LEU A 193 0.77 -13.92 0.81
N VAL A 194 0.30 -14.12 -0.44
CA VAL A 194 0.74 -15.25 -1.28
C VAL A 194 2.23 -15.14 -1.57
N ALA A 195 2.73 -13.97 -1.95
CA ALA A 195 4.16 -13.75 -2.18
C ALA A 195 4.99 -14.05 -0.92
N SER A 196 4.53 -13.60 0.25
CA SER A 196 5.19 -13.83 1.53
C SER A 196 5.20 -15.32 1.90
N LEU A 197 4.10 -16.03 1.65
CA LEU A 197 4.02 -17.47 1.88
C LEU A 197 4.95 -18.24 0.95
N ARG A 198 5.01 -17.90 -0.34
CA ARG A 198 5.93 -18.55 -1.29
C ARG A 198 7.38 -18.38 -0.88
N LEU A 199 7.76 -17.20 -0.39
CA LEU A 199 9.07 -16.95 0.19
C LEU A 199 9.34 -17.82 1.42
N LEU A 200 8.42 -17.86 2.40
CA LEU A 200 8.56 -18.65 3.63
C LEU A 200 8.63 -20.16 3.39
N LEU A 201 7.88 -20.65 2.41
CA LEU A 201 7.87 -22.06 2.04
C LEU A 201 9.07 -22.44 1.16
N GLY A 202 9.92 -21.47 0.80
CA GLY A 202 11.14 -21.68 0.02
C GLY A 202 10.87 -21.95 -1.47
N PHE A 203 9.68 -21.65 -1.97
CA PHE A 203 9.37 -21.77 -3.40
C PHE A 203 10.03 -20.66 -4.22
N ASP A 204 10.14 -19.46 -3.64
CA ASP A 204 10.83 -18.34 -4.24
C ASP A 204 12.11 -18.08 -3.42
N GLN A 205 13.29 -18.38 -3.99
CA GLN A 205 14.60 -18.19 -3.33
C GLN A 205 15.41 -17.09 -4.04
N PRO A 206 15.06 -15.80 -3.87
CA PRO A 206 15.67 -14.70 -4.63
C PRO A 206 17.18 -14.50 -4.40
N TYR A 207 17.78 -15.20 -3.44
CA TYR A 207 19.20 -15.08 -3.07
C TYR A 207 20.07 -16.25 -3.52
N LEU A 208 19.52 -17.35 -4.06
CA LEU A 208 20.29 -18.54 -4.44
C LEU A 208 20.71 -18.56 -5.93
N ASP A 209 20.22 -17.63 -6.74
CA ASP A 209 20.64 -17.46 -8.15
C ASP A 209 21.87 -16.53 -8.33
N ARG A 210 22.77 -16.46 -7.34
CA ARG A 210 24.08 -15.78 -7.48
C ARG A 210 25.21 -16.54 -6.82
#